data_AF-A0AAU3VR23-F1
#
_entry.id   AF-A0AAU3VR23-F1
#
_cell.length_a   1.000
_cell.length_b   1.000
_cell.length_c   1.000
_cell.angle_alpha   90.00
_cell.angle_beta   90.00
_cell.angle_gamma   90.00
#
_symmetry.space_group_name_H-M   'P 1'
#
loop_
_entity.id
_entity.type
_entity.pdbx_description
1 polymer ?
#
loop_
_entity_poly.entity_id
_entity_poly.type
_entity_poly.pdbx_seq_one_letter_code
_entity_poly.pdbx_strand_id
1 'polypeptide(L)'
;MHGDAEDLARTAPALEHRYRAYQTRRRVEEHRSALHLIPTQRHTLALADLHRQRLNARDAATRLGIMPRRLLPLYRTPAGRFALDADGAQLLSLDREPTLAQIRTILRHTLPVPAAWVADLRREHHAPTAWQKHALLADLVLLPHTAAHPHEAVRFGRHTLRLDPVLGLVHGRE
;
A
#
# COMPACT_ATOMS: atom_id res chain seq x y z
N MET A 1 30.57 -24.34 34.05
CA MET A 1 30.28 -23.98 32.65
C MET A 1 29.53 -25.11 31.96
N HIS A 2 28.24 -25.31 32.25
CA HIS A 2 27.39 -26.28 31.54
C HIS A 2 26.05 -25.68 31.06
N GLY A 3 25.70 -24.45 31.44
CA GLY A 3 24.48 -23.77 30.98
C GLY A 3 24.54 -23.25 29.54
N ASP A 4 25.70 -22.75 29.10
CA ASP A 4 25.81 -22.11 27.77
C ASP A 4 25.65 -23.11 26.60
N ALA A 5 26.08 -24.36 26.78
CA ALA A 5 25.99 -25.39 25.74
C ALA A 5 24.55 -25.91 25.58
N GLU A 6 23.80 -26.04 26.68
CA GLU A 6 22.39 -26.44 26.66
C GLU A 6 21.48 -25.33 26.11
N ASP A 7 21.76 -24.06 26.43
CA ASP A 7 21.03 -22.91 25.87
C ASP A 7 21.32 -22.72 24.38
N LEU A 8 22.56 -22.94 23.92
CA LEU A 8 22.90 -22.94 22.50
C LEU A 8 22.20 -24.09 21.77
N ALA A 9 22.18 -25.30 22.34
CA ALA A 9 21.48 -26.45 21.76
C ALA A 9 19.97 -26.22 21.66
N ARG A 10 19.37 -25.52 22.63
CA ARG A 10 17.94 -25.18 22.65
C ARG A 10 17.57 -24.12 21.61
N THR A 11 18.48 -23.17 21.33
CA THR A 11 18.24 -22.07 20.39
C THR A 11 18.66 -22.37 18.95
N ALA A 12 19.56 -23.34 18.74
CA ALA A 12 20.08 -23.71 17.43
C ALA A 12 18.99 -24.07 16.39
N PRO A 13 17.93 -24.85 16.72
CA PRO A 13 16.86 -25.14 15.76
C PRO A 13 16.09 -23.89 15.31
N ALA A 14 15.84 -22.95 16.24
CA ALA A 14 15.15 -21.70 15.93
C ALA A 14 16.03 -20.77 15.07
N LEU A 15 17.34 -20.76 15.33
CA LEU A 15 18.32 -20.00 14.54
C LEU A 15 18.43 -20.57 13.12
N GLU A 16 18.54 -21.89 12.99
CA GLU A 16 18.59 -22.61 11.71
C GLU A 16 17.32 -22.35 10.88
N HIS A 17 16.14 -22.41 11.51
CA HIS A 17 14.88 -22.08 10.85
C HIS A 17 14.86 -20.63 10.34
N ARG A 18 15.28 -19.65 11.15
CA ARG A 18 15.38 -18.24 10.74
C ARG A 18 16.39 -18.05 9.62
N TYR A 19 17.53 -18.74 9.67
CA TYR A 19 18.56 -18.68 8.64
C TYR A 19 18.05 -19.25 7.31
N ARG A 20 17.36 -20.39 7.32
CA ARG A 20 16.73 -20.97 6.12
C ARG A 20 15.65 -20.07 5.54
N ALA A 21 14.81 -19.46 6.38
CA ALA A 21 13.81 -18.49 5.94
C ALA A 21 14.46 -17.25 5.29
N TYR A 22 15.54 -16.73 5.89
CA TYR A 22 16.32 -15.63 5.33
C TYR A 22 16.96 -15.99 3.98
N GLN A 23 17.62 -17.15 3.89
CA GLN A 23 18.23 -17.64 2.64
C GLN A 23 17.19 -17.81 1.53
N THR A 24 16.01 -18.34 1.87
CA THR A 24 14.90 -18.49 0.93
C THR A 24 14.43 -17.14 0.43
N ARG A 25 14.19 -16.17 1.32
CA ARG A 25 13.80 -14.80 0.96
C ARG A 25 14.83 -14.13 0.07
N ARG A 26 16.12 -14.25 0.41
CA ARG A 26 17.22 -13.68 -0.36
C ARG A 26 17.27 -14.26 -1.78
N ARG A 27 17.15 -15.58 -1.94
CA ARG A 27 17.13 -16.22 -3.27
C ARG A 27 15.94 -15.78 -4.12
N VAL A 28 14.76 -15.61 -3.50
CA VAL A 28 13.57 -15.09 -4.20
C VAL A 28 13.78 -13.65 -4.67
N GLU A 29 14.38 -12.80 -3.82
CA GLU A 29 14.71 -11.40 -4.17
C GLU A 29 15.77 -11.32 -5.28
N GLU A 30 16.82 -12.14 -5.24
CA GLU A 30 17.85 -12.24 -6.28
C GLU A 30 17.26 -12.73 -7.62
N HIS A 31 16.46 -13.80 -7.60
CA HIS A 31 15.81 -14.33 -8.79
C HIS A 31 14.85 -13.31 -9.42
N ARG A 32 14.03 -12.63 -8.60
CA ARG A 32 13.11 -11.61 -9.07
C ARG A 32 13.85 -10.39 -9.63
N SER A 33 14.97 -9.99 -9.03
CA SER A 33 15.83 -8.95 -9.61
C SER A 33 16.31 -9.33 -11.01
N ALA A 34 16.81 -10.57 -11.18
CA ALA A 34 17.30 -11.03 -12.48
C ALA A 34 16.22 -11.00 -13.58
N LEU A 35 14.94 -11.20 -13.22
CA LEU A 35 13.81 -11.11 -14.15
C LEU A 35 13.40 -9.68 -14.52
N HIS A 36 13.76 -8.67 -13.73
CA HIS A 36 13.36 -7.27 -13.95
C HIS A 36 14.50 -6.35 -14.39
N LEU A 37 15.75 -6.83 -14.32
CA LEU A 37 16.91 -6.09 -14.77
C LEU A 37 17.06 -6.19 -16.29
N ILE A 38 17.47 -5.09 -16.91
CA ILE A 38 17.94 -5.11 -18.28
C ILE A 38 19.15 -6.05 -18.40
N PRO A 39 19.32 -6.77 -19.53
CA PRO A 39 20.48 -7.61 -19.74
C PRO A 39 21.78 -6.81 -19.59
N THR A 40 22.80 -7.45 -18.99
CA THR A 40 24.14 -6.85 -18.91
C THR A 40 24.73 -6.66 -20.31
N GLN A 41 25.69 -5.74 -20.46
CA GLN A 41 26.34 -5.44 -21.75
C GLN A 41 26.84 -6.68 -22.52
N ARG A 42 27.32 -7.71 -21.79
CA ARG A 42 27.83 -8.96 -22.39
C ARG A 42 26.72 -9.87 -22.94
N HIS A 43 25.47 -9.64 -22.56
CA HIS A 43 24.30 -10.42 -22.96
C HIS A 43 23.34 -9.63 -23.87
N THR A 44 23.77 -8.45 -24.35
CA THR A 44 23.01 -7.62 -25.29
C THR A 44 23.70 -7.69 -26.64
N LEU A 45 23.20 -8.56 -27.53
CA LEU A 45 23.69 -8.71 -28.91
C LEU A 45 22.95 -7.77 -29.88
N ALA A 46 21.74 -7.35 -29.52
CA ALA A 46 20.95 -6.36 -30.25
C ALA A 46 20.14 -5.48 -29.29
N LEU A 47 19.82 -4.24 -29.71
CA LEU A 47 18.94 -3.34 -28.93
C LEU A 47 17.55 -3.94 -28.66
N ALA A 48 17.11 -4.88 -29.49
CA ALA A 48 15.88 -5.62 -29.26
C ALA A 48 15.90 -6.44 -27.96
N ASP A 49 17.09 -6.90 -27.53
CA ASP A 49 17.26 -7.71 -26.31
C ASP A 49 16.87 -6.93 -25.04
N LEU A 50 16.99 -5.60 -25.07
CA LEU A 50 16.69 -4.72 -23.95
C LEU A 50 15.19 -4.63 -23.59
N HIS A 51 14.30 -5.02 -24.52
CA HIS A 51 12.85 -4.92 -24.33
C HIS A 51 12.09 -6.22 -24.63
N ARG A 52 12.78 -7.36 -24.74
CA ARG A 52 12.14 -8.67 -24.97
C ARG A 52 11.23 -9.13 -23.84
N GLN A 53 11.45 -8.63 -22.62
CA GLN A 53 10.61 -8.95 -21.48
C GLN A 53 9.32 -8.14 -21.57
N ARG A 54 8.16 -8.83 -21.63
CA ARG A 54 6.84 -8.21 -21.52
C ARG A 54 6.56 -7.82 -20.06
N LEU A 55 7.25 -6.79 -19.59
CA LEU A 55 7.01 -6.20 -18.27
C LEU A 55 6.11 -4.98 -18.43
N ASN A 56 4.97 -4.98 -17.73
CA ASN A 56 4.23 -3.74 -17.54
C ASN A 56 4.92 -2.91 -16.45
N ALA A 57 4.75 -1.58 -16.46
CA ALA A 57 5.34 -0.69 -15.45
C ALA A 57 4.98 -1.09 -14.00
N ARG A 58 3.79 -1.67 -13.79
CA ARG A 58 3.33 -2.21 -12.50
C ARG A 58 4.13 -3.43 -12.03
N ASP A 59 4.71 -4.17 -12.97
CA ASP A 59 5.41 -5.44 -12.75
C ASP A 59 6.93 -5.22 -12.68
N ALA A 60 7.46 -4.16 -13.30
CA ALA A 60 8.86 -3.73 -13.24
C ALA A 60 9.21 -2.95 -11.95
N ALA A 61 8.92 -3.55 -10.80
CA ALA A 61 9.17 -2.95 -9.49
C ALA A 61 10.67 -2.70 -9.25
N THR A 62 11.08 -1.44 -9.09
CA THR A 62 12.46 -1.05 -8.78
C THR A 62 12.83 -1.16 -7.29
N ARG A 63 11.84 -1.35 -6.43
CA ARG A 63 12.02 -1.69 -5.01
C ARG A 63 11.33 -3.02 -4.74
N LEU A 64 12.12 -4.04 -4.38
CA LEU A 64 11.56 -5.32 -3.95
C LEU A 64 10.93 -5.16 -2.56
N GLY A 65 9.62 -5.34 -2.45
CA GLY A 65 8.91 -5.24 -1.17
C GLY A 65 7.48 -4.73 -1.29
N ILE A 66 7.01 -4.11 -0.20
CA ILE A 66 5.67 -3.56 -0.07
C ILE A 66 5.56 -2.33 -0.98
N MET A 67 4.77 -2.44 -2.04
CA MET A 67 4.33 -1.29 -2.82
C MET A 67 3.20 -0.61 -2.04
N PRO A 68 3.42 0.58 -1.47
CA PRO A 68 2.36 1.23 -0.71
C PRO A 68 1.26 1.71 -1.66
N ARG A 69 0.01 1.50 -1.26
CA ARG A 69 -1.15 2.17 -1.84
C ARG A 69 -1.38 3.49 -1.10
N ARG A 70 -2.01 4.45 -1.77
CA ARG A 70 -2.41 5.72 -1.16
C ARG A 70 -3.84 5.58 -0.65
N LEU A 71 -4.01 5.72 0.66
CA LEU A 71 -5.30 5.73 1.35
C LEU A 71 -5.76 7.18 1.57
N LEU A 72 -7.03 7.48 1.31
CA LEU A 72 -7.64 8.79 1.52
C LEU A 72 -8.81 8.67 2.52
N PRO A 73 -8.66 9.18 3.75
CA PRO A 73 -9.77 9.37 4.66
C PRO A 73 -10.80 10.33 4.07
N LEU A 74 -12.06 9.95 4.09
CA LEU A 74 -13.18 10.78 3.66
C LEU A 74 -14.23 10.81 4.76
N TYR A 75 -14.63 12.01 5.17
CA TYR A 75 -15.60 12.20 6.23
C TYR A 75 -16.92 12.66 5.64
N ARG A 76 -18.01 11.98 5.98
CA ARG A 76 -19.35 12.45 5.62
C ARG A 76 -19.79 13.51 6.63
N THR A 77 -20.18 14.68 6.16
CA THR A 77 -20.76 15.72 7.00
C THR A 77 -22.22 15.41 7.33
N PRO A 78 -22.81 16.04 8.36
CA PRO A 78 -24.25 15.89 8.67
C PRO A 78 -25.16 16.25 7.49
N ALA A 79 -24.72 17.15 6.61
CA ALA A 79 -25.42 17.52 5.38
C ALA A 79 -25.26 16.50 4.24
N GLY A 80 -24.60 15.36 4.49
CA GLY A 80 -24.40 14.28 3.52
C GLY A 80 -23.28 14.51 2.51
N ARG A 81 -22.55 15.63 2.59
CA ARG A 81 -21.41 15.95 1.72
C ARG A 81 -20.14 15.25 2.21
N PHE A 82 -19.13 15.12 1.35
CA PHE A 82 -17.83 14.60 1.75
C PHE A 82 -16.86 15.74 2.09
N ALA A 83 -16.00 15.48 3.06
CA ALA A 83 -14.92 16.36 3.49
C ALA A 83 -13.61 15.57 3.64
N LEU A 84 -12.49 16.28 3.58
CA LEU A 84 -11.14 15.74 3.75
C LEU A 84 -10.66 15.75 5.21
N ASP A 85 -11.44 16.36 6.10
CA ASP A 85 -11.18 16.47 7.53
C ASP A 85 -12.44 16.14 8.33
N ALA A 86 -12.24 15.75 9.59
CA ALA A 86 -13.32 15.36 10.49
C ALA A 86 -14.23 16.54 10.89
N ASP A 87 -13.71 17.77 10.86
CA ASP A 87 -14.46 18.98 11.20
C ASP A 87 -15.40 19.43 10.08
N GLY A 88 -15.26 18.86 8.88
CA GLY A 88 -16.06 19.19 7.71
C GLY A 88 -15.68 20.52 7.04
N ALA A 89 -14.50 21.07 7.34
CA ALA A 89 -14.06 22.37 6.83
C ALA A 89 -13.67 22.33 5.34
N GLN A 90 -13.03 21.25 4.90
CA GLN A 90 -12.56 21.07 3.53
C GLN A 90 -13.50 20.15 2.76
N LEU A 91 -14.57 20.75 2.22
CA LEU A 91 -15.54 20.02 1.41
C LEU A 91 -14.95 19.55 0.07
N LEU A 92 -15.35 18.36 -0.33
CA LEU A 92 -14.94 17.70 -1.56
C LEU A 92 -16.15 17.17 -2.33
N SER A 93 -16.15 17.38 -3.65
CA SER A 93 -17.12 16.77 -4.56
C SER A 93 -16.49 15.56 -5.23
N LEU A 94 -17.13 14.41 -5.13
CA LEU A 94 -16.67 13.16 -5.76
C LEU A 94 -17.19 13.00 -7.20
N ASP A 95 -18.21 13.76 -7.58
CA ASP A 95 -18.91 13.63 -8.86
C ASP A 95 -18.27 14.44 -10.00
N ARG A 96 -17.26 15.26 -9.68
CA ARG A 96 -16.58 16.15 -10.63
C ARG A 96 -15.09 15.91 -10.62
N GLU A 97 -14.46 16.19 -11.75
CA GLU A 97 -13.01 16.18 -11.84
C GLU A 97 -12.45 17.32 -10.98
N PRO A 98 -11.50 17.03 -10.06
CA PRO A 98 -10.95 18.03 -9.17
C PRO A 98 -10.00 18.97 -9.92
N THR A 99 -10.04 20.24 -9.57
CA THR A 99 -9.05 21.23 -10.02
C THR A 99 -7.64 20.87 -9.52
N LEU A 100 -6.60 21.44 -10.13
CA LEU A 100 -5.22 21.24 -9.69
C LEU A 100 -5.00 21.59 -8.21
N ALA A 101 -5.64 22.66 -7.72
CA ALA A 101 -5.58 23.03 -6.31
C ALA A 101 -6.22 21.95 -5.43
N GLN A 102 -7.39 21.45 -5.80
CA GLN A 102 -8.06 20.36 -5.08
C GLN A 102 -7.24 19.06 -5.13
N ILE A 103 -6.62 18.72 -6.25
CA ILE A 103 -5.72 17.56 -6.35
C ILE A 103 -4.58 17.66 -5.34
N ARG A 104 -3.93 18.83 -5.26
CA ARG A 104 -2.86 19.07 -4.28
C ARG A 104 -3.37 18.92 -2.85
N THR A 105 -4.56 19.42 -2.55
CA THR A 105 -5.20 19.24 -1.23
C THR A 105 -5.51 17.77 -0.95
N ILE A 106 -6.14 17.05 -1.88
CA ILE A 106 -6.44 15.60 -1.74
C ILE A 106 -5.15 14.84 -1.42
N LEU A 107 -4.09 15.05 -2.20
CA LEU A 107 -2.83 14.32 -2.03
C LEU A 107 -2.16 14.60 -0.67
N ARG A 108 -2.32 15.81 -0.11
CA ARG A 108 -1.83 16.15 1.24
C ARG A 108 -2.54 15.38 2.35
N HIS A 109 -3.76 14.90 2.11
CA HIS A 109 -4.55 14.11 3.05
C HIS A 109 -4.40 12.59 2.83
N THR A 110 -3.54 12.16 1.90
CA THR A 110 -3.30 10.73 1.66
C THR A 110 -2.24 10.14 2.59
N LEU A 111 -2.44 8.87 2.96
CA LEU A 111 -1.53 8.09 3.80
C LEU A 111 -1.00 6.88 3.02
N PRO A 112 0.31 6.57 3.10
CA PRO A 112 0.83 5.35 2.51
C PRO A 112 0.45 4.14 3.37
N VAL A 113 -0.11 3.11 2.75
CA VAL A 113 -0.46 1.85 3.43
C VAL A 113 0.06 0.65 2.66
N PRO A 114 0.48 -0.44 3.33
CA PRO A 114 0.78 -1.70 2.66
C PRO A 114 -0.38 -2.18 1.78
N ALA A 115 -0.12 -2.49 0.51
CA ALA A 115 -1.15 -2.95 -0.42
C ALA A 115 -1.93 -4.17 0.09
N ALA A 116 -1.30 -5.04 0.89
CA ALA A 116 -1.94 -6.21 1.48
C ALA A 116 -3.06 -5.85 2.48
N TRP A 117 -2.98 -4.70 3.15
CA TRP A 117 -4.02 -4.27 4.10
C TRP A 117 -5.31 -3.87 3.41
N VAL A 118 -5.21 -3.41 2.15
CA VAL A 118 -6.33 -2.88 1.36
C VAL A 118 -6.55 -3.69 0.08
N ALA A 119 -6.18 -4.98 0.09
CA ALA A 119 -6.30 -5.84 -1.08
C ALA A 119 -7.76 -6.18 -1.43
N ASP A 120 -8.63 -6.24 -0.41
CA ASP A 120 -10.06 -6.54 -0.55
C ASP A 120 -10.87 -5.23 -0.56
N LEU A 121 -10.96 -4.62 -1.74
CA LEU A 121 -11.66 -3.35 -1.95
C LEU A 121 -13.12 -3.59 -2.34
N ARG A 122 -14.02 -2.88 -1.66
CA ARG A 122 -15.43 -2.76 -2.03
C ARG A 122 -15.62 -1.53 -2.90
N ARG A 123 -16.76 -1.44 -3.59
CA ARG A 123 -17.11 -0.33 -4.49
C ARG A 123 -16.89 1.05 -3.85
N GLU A 124 -17.25 1.22 -2.57
CA GLU A 124 -17.09 2.47 -1.81
C GLU A 124 -15.63 2.84 -1.51
N HIS A 125 -14.70 1.88 -1.57
CA HIS A 125 -13.28 2.10 -1.35
C HIS A 125 -12.52 2.47 -2.64
N HIS A 126 -13.16 2.36 -3.81
CA HIS A 126 -12.53 2.74 -5.06
C HIS A 126 -12.64 4.24 -5.32
N ALA A 127 -11.66 4.80 -6.02
CA ALA A 127 -11.73 6.16 -6.52
C ALA A 127 -13.01 6.38 -7.36
N PRO A 128 -13.69 7.53 -7.23
CA PRO A 128 -14.87 7.86 -8.01
C PRO A 128 -14.58 7.85 -9.50
N THR A 129 -15.59 7.57 -10.33
CA THR A 129 -15.44 7.49 -11.79
C THR A 129 -14.82 8.75 -12.40
N ALA A 130 -15.16 9.93 -11.86
CA ALA A 130 -14.59 11.19 -12.30
C ALA A 130 -13.07 11.28 -12.13
N TRP A 131 -12.48 10.50 -11.22
CA TRP A 131 -11.05 10.51 -10.90
C TRP A 131 -10.27 9.38 -11.56
N GLN A 132 -10.95 8.35 -12.08
CA GLN A 132 -10.32 7.16 -12.65
C GLN A 132 -9.45 7.45 -13.88
N LYS A 133 -9.73 8.55 -14.60
CA LYS A 133 -8.90 9.00 -15.73
C LYS A 133 -7.67 9.80 -15.30
N HIS A 134 -7.63 10.27 -14.05
CA HIS A 134 -6.57 11.15 -13.56
C HIS A 134 -5.42 10.33 -12.97
N ALA A 135 -4.23 10.46 -13.56
CA ALA A 135 -3.06 9.62 -13.25
C ALA A 135 -2.66 9.60 -11.76
N LEU A 136 -2.88 10.70 -11.02
CA LEU A 136 -2.54 10.77 -9.59
C LEU A 136 -3.63 10.22 -8.65
N LEU A 137 -4.89 10.18 -9.12
CA LEU A 137 -6.05 9.90 -8.27
C LEU A 137 -6.70 8.54 -8.55
N ALA A 138 -6.48 7.98 -9.74
CA ALA A 138 -7.11 6.74 -10.19
C ALA A 138 -6.87 5.55 -9.24
N ASP A 139 -5.69 5.48 -8.63
CA ASP A 139 -5.28 4.39 -7.73
C ASP A 139 -5.49 4.69 -6.24
N LEU A 140 -6.22 5.76 -5.90
CA LEU A 140 -6.54 6.05 -4.49
C LEU A 140 -7.52 5.02 -3.93
N VAL A 141 -7.24 4.59 -2.71
CA VAL A 141 -8.16 3.82 -1.88
C VAL A 141 -8.87 4.79 -0.95
N LEU A 142 -10.20 4.81 -0.97
CA LEU A 142 -11.00 5.63 -0.08
C LEU A 142 -11.24 4.90 1.24
N LEU A 143 -11.17 5.65 2.34
CA LEU A 143 -11.52 5.22 3.69
C LEU A 143 -12.72 6.06 4.17
N PRO A 144 -13.96 5.67 3.86
CA PRO A 144 -15.14 6.46 4.20
C PRO A 144 -15.49 6.34 5.69
N HIS A 145 -15.75 7.49 6.31
CA HIS A 145 -16.22 7.62 7.67
C HIS A 145 -17.58 8.34 7.70
N THR A 146 -18.43 7.93 8.63
CA THR A 146 -19.75 8.55 8.81
C THR A 146 -19.67 9.74 9.77
N ALA A 147 -20.60 10.69 9.66
CA ALA A 147 -20.69 11.83 10.58
C ALA A 147 -20.86 11.39 12.04
N ALA A 148 -21.61 10.29 12.27
CA ALA A 148 -21.86 9.75 13.59
C ALA A 148 -20.64 9.05 14.19
N HIS A 149 -19.82 8.41 13.35
CA HIS A 149 -18.67 7.63 13.79
C HIS A 149 -17.43 7.96 12.93
N PRO A 150 -16.85 9.16 13.08
CA PRO A 150 -15.71 9.62 12.27
C PRO A 150 -14.43 8.82 12.50
N HIS A 151 -14.35 8.06 13.59
CA HIS A 151 -13.20 7.25 13.99
C HIS A 151 -13.51 5.75 14.04
N GLU A 152 -14.58 5.31 13.39
CA GLU A 152 -14.91 3.88 13.31
C GLU A 152 -13.85 3.12 12.49
N ALA A 153 -13.62 1.87 12.87
CA ALA A 153 -12.75 0.98 12.11
C ALA A 153 -13.46 0.51 10.83
N VAL A 154 -12.80 0.67 9.68
CA VAL A 154 -13.29 0.21 8.38
C VAL A 154 -12.61 -1.10 8.01
N ARG A 155 -13.39 -2.04 7.47
CA ARG A 155 -12.93 -3.41 7.17
C ARG A 155 -12.52 -3.58 5.70
N PHE A 156 -11.36 -4.19 5.51
CA PHE A 156 -10.79 -4.64 4.24
C PHE A 156 -10.46 -6.14 4.35
N GLY A 157 -11.44 -7.00 4.07
CA GLY A 157 -11.32 -8.45 4.25
C GLY A 157 -11.06 -8.83 5.71
N ARG A 158 -9.85 -9.34 6.01
CA ARG A 158 -9.38 -9.68 7.38
C ARG A 158 -8.66 -8.54 8.11
N HIS A 159 -8.51 -7.40 7.44
CA HIS A 159 -7.82 -6.24 7.99
C HIS A 159 -8.84 -5.17 8.39
N THR A 160 -8.59 -4.49 9.48
CA THR A 160 -9.36 -3.33 9.91
C THR A 160 -8.44 -2.12 10.02
N LEU A 161 -8.91 -0.98 9.53
CA LEU A 161 -8.17 0.28 9.52
C LEU A 161 -8.99 1.35 10.24
N ARG A 162 -8.38 2.03 11.20
CA ARG A 162 -9.03 3.08 12.00
C ARG A 162 -8.14 4.30 12.03
N LEU A 163 -8.71 5.48 11.79
CA LEU A 163 -7.96 6.73 11.92
C LEU A 163 -8.16 7.33 13.31
N ASP A 164 -7.14 7.18 14.14
CA ASP A 164 -7.07 7.70 15.49
C ASP A 164 -6.50 9.12 15.49
N PRO A 165 -7.10 10.07 16.23
CA PRO A 165 -6.65 11.46 16.23
C PRO A 165 -5.26 11.65 16.84
N VAL A 166 -4.79 10.73 17.70
CA VAL A 166 -3.49 10.81 18.37
C VAL A 166 -2.49 9.86 17.74
N LEU A 167 -2.89 8.61 17.50
CA LEU A 167 -2.01 7.56 16.99
C LEU A 167 -1.89 7.54 15.47
N GLY A 168 -2.75 8.27 14.76
CA GLY A 168 -2.86 8.20 13.31
C GLY A 168 -3.53 6.90 12.86
N LEU A 169 -3.07 6.31 11.75
CA LEU A 169 -3.68 5.11 11.21
C LEU A 169 -3.33 3.87 12.04
N VAL A 170 -4.33 3.28 12.68
CA VAL A 170 -4.22 2.05 13.45
C VAL A 170 -4.71 0.87 12.60
N HIS A 171 -3.92 -0.20 12.58
CA HIS A 171 -4.20 -1.45 11.87
C HIS A 171 -4.57 -2.56 12.85
N GLY A 172 -5.66 -3.26 12.56
CA GLY A 172 -6.05 -4.50 13.21
C GLY A 172 -6.09 -5.66 12.22
N ARG A 173 -5.92 -6.87 12.73
CA ARG A 173 -6.08 -8.11 11.97
C ARG A 173 -6.92 -9.08 12.79
N GLU A 174 -8.04 -9.48 12.20
CA GLU A 174 -8.88 -10.58 12.70
C GLU A 174 -8.46 -11.91 12.08
#